data_AF-A0AAP4F9G6-F1
#
_entry.id   AF-A0AAP4F9G6-F1
#
_cell.length_a   1.000
_cell.length_b   1.000
_cell.length_c   1.000
_cell.angle_alpha   90.00
_cell.angle_beta   90.00
_cell.angle_gamma   90.00
#
_symmetry.space_group_name_H-M   'P 1'
#
loop_
_entity.id
_entity.type
_entity.pdbx_description
1 polymer ?
#
loop_
_entity_poly.entity_id
_entity_poly.type
_entity_poly.pdbx_seq_one_letter_code
_entity_poly.pdbx_strand_id
1 'polypeptide(L)'
;MSQQRQKYTPEYRREAANLVIESQRPIAHVAKEIGVAPGLLGRWVKNERQRRGSSDGLSEADLRAENARLRRELAEAKMDNEFLSKATAFFAAK
;
A
#
# COMPACT_ATOMS: atom_id res chain seq x y z
N MET A 1 -22.15 -22.20 -25.99
CA MET A 1 -21.49 -23.13 -25.06
C MET A 1 -21.37 -22.47 -23.69
N SER A 2 -22.16 -22.89 -22.71
CA SER A 2 -22.06 -22.40 -21.33
C SER A 2 -20.77 -22.92 -20.70
N GLN A 3 -19.76 -22.06 -20.55
CA GLN A 3 -18.54 -22.44 -19.83
C GLN A 3 -18.91 -22.79 -18.39
N GLN A 4 -18.68 -24.04 -17.99
CA GLN A 4 -18.78 -24.46 -16.60
C GLN A 4 -17.88 -23.58 -15.74
N ARG A 5 -18.48 -22.92 -14.76
CA ARG A 5 -17.80 -21.91 -13.94
C ARG A 5 -16.90 -22.63 -12.95
N GLN A 6 -15.62 -22.78 -13.30
CA GLN A 6 -14.61 -23.36 -12.42
C GLN A 6 -14.54 -22.57 -11.10
N LYS A 7 -14.71 -23.27 -9.98
CA LYS A 7 -14.65 -22.68 -8.64
C LYS A 7 -13.23 -22.78 -8.11
N TYR A 8 -12.51 -21.66 -8.13
CA TYR A 8 -11.21 -21.53 -7.48
C TYR A 8 -11.37 -21.22 -6.00
N THR A 9 -10.54 -21.84 -5.15
CA THR A 9 -10.50 -21.54 -3.72
C THR A 9 -10.03 -20.10 -3.47
N PRO A 10 -10.48 -19.45 -2.38
CA PRO A 10 -10.01 -18.10 -2.04
C PRO A 10 -8.49 -18.00 -1.92
N GLU A 11 -7.84 -19.05 -1.42
CA GLU A 11 -6.40 -19.15 -1.21
C GLU A 11 -5.66 -19.12 -2.56
N TYR A 12 -6.10 -19.97 -3.50
CA TYR A 12 -5.54 -20.02 -4.85
C TYR A 12 -5.64 -18.68 -5.58
N ARG A 13 -6.77 -17.97 -5.42
CA ARG A 13 -6.95 -16.65 -6.04
C ARG A 13 -5.95 -15.61 -5.53
N ARG A 14 -5.66 -15.65 -4.22
CA ARG A 14 -4.68 -14.73 -3.61
C ARG A 14 -3.27 -15.08 -4.06
N GLU A 15 -2.90 -16.35 -4.03
CA GLU A 15 -1.57 -16.81 -4.44
C GLU A 15 -1.29 -16.47 -5.91
N ALA A 16 -2.26 -16.73 -6.81
CA ALA A 16 -2.16 -16.34 -8.21
C ALA A 16 -2.04 -14.82 -8.41
N ALA A 17 -2.77 -14.02 -7.62
CA ALA A 17 -2.67 -12.57 -7.66
C ALA A 17 -1.32 -12.06 -7.12
N ASN A 18 -0.82 -12.66 -6.04
CA ASN A 18 0.47 -12.36 -5.43
C ASN A 18 1.61 -12.61 -6.40
N LEU A 19 1.57 -13.75 -7.11
CA LEU A 19 2.55 -14.09 -8.13
C LEU A 19 2.70 -12.98 -9.18
N VAL A 20 1.60 -12.41 -9.66
CA VAL A 20 1.65 -11.28 -10.62
C VAL A 20 2.20 -10.01 -9.97
N ILE A 21 1.76 -9.69 -8.76
CA ILE A 21 2.14 -8.47 -8.06
C ILE A 21 3.64 -8.46 -7.72
N GLU A 22 4.17 -9.60 -7.26
CA GLU A 22 5.56 -9.73 -6.82
C GLU A 22 6.53 -9.90 -7.99
N SER A 23 6.14 -10.68 -9.00
CA SER A 23 7.00 -10.90 -10.18
C SER A 23 7.00 -9.72 -11.16
N GLN A 24 6.04 -8.78 -11.05
CA GLN A 24 5.81 -7.69 -12.01
C GLN A 24 5.64 -8.15 -13.47
N ARG A 25 5.32 -9.44 -13.68
CA ARG A 25 5.13 -10.02 -15.01
C ARG A 25 3.76 -9.67 -15.57
N PRO A 26 3.60 -9.58 -16.90
CA PRO A 26 2.30 -9.34 -17.52
C PRO A 26 1.26 -10.40 -17.11
N ILE A 27 0.05 -9.95 -16.76
CA ILE A 27 -1.06 -10.83 -16.35
C ILE A 27 -1.32 -11.92 -17.38
N ALA A 28 -1.27 -11.61 -18.67
CA ALA A 28 -1.50 -12.57 -19.75
C ALA A 28 -0.48 -13.73 -19.75
N HIS A 29 0.77 -13.45 -19.38
CA HIS A 29 1.81 -14.47 -19.33
C HIS A 29 1.60 -15.41 -18.14
N VAL A 30 1.39 -14.84 -16.95
CA VAL A 30 1.13 -15.62 -15.73
C VAL A 30 -0.16 -16.44 -15.87
N ALA A 31 -1.22 -15.83 -16.42
CA ALA A 31 -2.49 -16.50 -16.68
C ALA A 31 -2.33 -17.75 -17.56
N LYS A 32 -1.50 -17.66 -18.60
CA LYS A 32 -1.20 -18.80 -19.48
C LYS A 32 -0.44 -19.91 -18.75
N GLU A 33 0.52 -19.56 -17.89
CA GLU A 33 1.29 -20.54 -17.11
C GLU A 33 0.43 -21.30 -16.10
N ILE A 34 -0.47 -20.61 -15.41
CA ILE A 34 -1.33 -21.23 -14.38
C ILE A 34 -2.65 -21.77 -14.93
N GLY A 35 -2.91 -21.63 -16.23
CA GLY A 35 -4.12 -22.14 -16.89
C GLY A 35 -5.40 -21.38 -16.54
N VAL A 36 -5.32 -20.08 -16.23
CA VAL A 36 -6.46 -19.24 -15.84
C VAL A 36 -6.75 -18.21 -16.93
N ALA A 37 -8.02 -17.81 -17.10
CA ALA A 37 -8.38 -16.74 -18.03
C ALA A 37 -7.74 -15.40 -17.61
N PRO A 38 -7.07 -14.65 -18.51
CA PRO A 38 -6.39 -13.39 -18.16
C PRO A 38 -7.29 -12.35 -17.50
N GLY A 39 -8.54 -12.22 -17.96
CA GLY A 39 -9.51 -11.29 -17.35
C GLY A 39 -9.91 -11.68 -15.92
N LEU A 40 -9.96 -12.99 -15.63
CA LEU A 40 -10.26 -13.49 -14.28
C LEU A 40 -9.08 -13.23 -13.33
N LEU A 41 -7.85 -13.54 -13.77
CA LEU A 41 -6.64 -13.24 -13.01
C LEU A 41 -6.49 -11.73 -12.76
N GLY A 42 -6.77 -10.90 -13.76
CA GLY A 42 -6.75 -9.45 -13.61
C GLY A 42 -7.71 -8.94 -12.54
N ARG A 43 -8.91 -9.55 -12.42
CA ARG A 43 -9.85 -9.22 -11.34
C ARG A 43 -9.31 -9.60 -9.97
N TRP A 44 -8.65 -10.75 -9.84
CA TRP A 44 -8.02 -11.16 -8.59
C TRP A 44 -6.87 -10.24 -8.20
N VAL A 45 -6.01 -9.87 -9.17
CA VAL A 45 -4.92 -8.90 -8.97
C VAL A 45 -5.46 -7.54 -8.53
N LYS A 46 -6.54 -7.05 -9.14
CA LYS A 46 -7.18 -5.78 -8.71
C LYS A 46 -7.68 -5.87 -7.27
N ASN A 47 -8.39 -6.94 -6.92
CA ASN A 47 -8.91 -7.15 -5.57
C ASN A 47 -7.78 -7.29 -4.54
N GLU A 48 -6.69 -7.97 -4.90
CA GLU A 48 -5.54 -8.16 -4.02
C GLU A 48 -4.73 -6.87 -3.85
N ARG A 49 -4.53 -6.08 -4.92
CA ARG A 49 -3.95 -4.73 -4.81
C ARG A 49 -4.80 -3.82 -3.93
N GLN A 50 -6.13 -3.90 -4.06
CA GLN A 50 -7.03 -3.16 -3.18
C GLN A 50 -6.93 -3.69 -1.74
N ARG A 51 -6.89 -5.00 -1.52
CA ARG A 51 -6.67 -5.58 -0.17
C ARG A 51 -5.35 -5.17 0.44
N ARG A 52 -4.26 -5.16 -0.31
CA ARG A 52 -2.92 -4.71 0.14
C ARG A 52 -2.88 -3.20 0.39
N GLY A 53 -3.55 -2.40 -0.45
CA GLY A 53 -3.70 -0.96 -0.22
C GLY A 53 -4.66 -0.64 0.93
N SER A 54 -5.62 -1.52 1.21
CA SER A 54 -6.53 -1.43 2.35
C SER A 54 -6.03 -2.18 3.60
N SER A 55 -4.92 -2.93 3.52
CA SER A 55 -4.35 -3.66 4.66
C SER A 55 -3.54 -2.75 5.58
N ASP A 56 -3.30 -1.51 5.17
CA ASP A 56 -2.91 -0.43 6.10
C ASP A 56 -4.10 0.11 6.91
N GLY A 57 -5.31 -0.43 6.72
CA GLY A 57 -6.48 -0.21 7.58
C GLY A 57 -7.04 1.22 7.58
N LEU A 58 -6.37 2.16 6.94
CA LEU A 58 -6.72 3.56 6.89
C LEU A 58 -7.20 3.90 5.47
N SER A 59 -8.37 4.54 5.40
CA SER A 59 -8.83 5.16 4.15
C SER A 59 -7.77 6.15 3.66
N GLU A 60 -7.73 6.42 2.35
CA GLU A 60 -6.93 7.53 1.80
C GLU A 60 -7.22 8.85 2.54
N ALA A 61 -8.45 9.04 3.03
CA ALA A 61 -8.83 10.17 3.87
C ALA A 61 -8.11 10.16 5.24
N ASP A 62 -8.02 8.99 5.87
CA ASP A 62 -7.37 8.81 7.18
C ASP A 62 -5.86 8.99 7.06
N LEU A 63 -5.25 8.49 5.98
CA LEU A 63 -3.83 8.71 5.68
C LEU A 63 -3.52 10.20 5.46
N ARG A 64 -4.40 10.94 4.79
CA ARG A 64 -4.24 12.40 4.63
C ARG A 64 -4.39 13.15 5.95
N ALA A 65 -5.35 12.76 6.78
CA ALA A 65 -5.55 13.35 8.10
C ALA A 65 -4.31 13.13 8.98
N GLU A 66 -3.78 11.92 9.01
CA GLU A 66 -2.57 11.60 9.78
C GLU A 66 -1.34 12.31 9.22
N ASN A 67 -1.20 12.41 7.89
CA ASN A 67 -0.10 13.19 7.30
C ASN A 67 -0.17 14.68 7.69
N ALA A 68 -1.36 15.27 7.71
CA ALA A 68 -1.55 16.65 8.13
C ALA A 68 -1.22 16.84 9.62
N ARG A 69 -1.61 15.90 10.48
CA ARG A 69 -1.27 15.88 11.90
C ARG A 69 0.25 15.81 12.10
N LEU A 70 0.91 14.83 11.49
CA LEU A 70 2.36 14.65 11.59
C LEU A 70 3.14 15.87 11.10
N ARG A 71 2.66 16.55 10.05
CA ARG A 71 3.28 17.81 9.58
C ARG A 71 3.19 18.94 10.60
N ARG A 72 2.08 19.03 11.36
CA ARG A 72 1.94 20.02 12.43
C ARG A 72 2.88 19.71 13.60
N GLU A 73 2.89 18.45 14.06
CA GLU A 73 3.79 18.02 15.14
C GLU A 73 5.26 18.25 14.77
N LEU A 74 5.64 17.96 13.53
CA LEU A 74 7.00 18.23 13.02
C LEU A 74 7.33 19.73 13.00
N ALA A 75 6.37 20.59 12.65
CA ALA A 75 6.58 22.03 12.62
C ALA A 75 6.78 22.59 14.04
N GLU A 76 5.96 22.16 14.99
CA GLU A 76 6.06 22.53 16.39
C GLU A 76 7.40 22.07 17.01
N ALA A 77 7.75 20.80 16.83
CA ALA A 77 9.02 20.26 17.30
C ALA A 77 10.25 20.99 16.73
N LYS A 78 10.18 21.46 15.48
CA LYS A 78 11.24 22.27 14.87
C LYS A 78 11.35 23.66 15.51
N MET A 79 10.23 24.31 15.79
CA MET A 79 10.21 25.60 16.48
C MET A 79 10.80 25.48 17.89
N ASP A 80 10.41 24.44 18.63
CA ASP A 80 10.95 24.16 19.96
C ASP A 80 12.45 23.91 19.91
N ASN A 81 12.91 23.10 18.94
CA ASN A 81 14.33 22.83 18.76
C ASN A 81 15.12 24.11 18.45
N GLU A 82 14.58 24.97 17.58
CA GLU A 82 15.20 26.26 17.24
C GLU A 82 15.26 27.19 18.46
N PHE A 83 14.18 27.25 19.26
CA PHE A 83 14.15 28.05 20.48
C PHE A 83 15.18 27.56 21.50
N LEU A 84 15.23 26.25 21.76
CA LEU A 84 16.20 25.64 22.66
C LEU A 84 17.64 25.86 22.17
N SER A 85 17.88 25.72 20.87
CA SER A 85 19.19 25.97 20.25
C SER A 85 19.63 27.43 20.42
N LYS A 86 18.73 28.39 20.25
CA LYS A 86 19.02 29.81 20.51
C LYS A 86 19.32 30.07 21.99
N ALA A 87 18.58 29.43 22.89
CA ALA A 87 18.80 29.55 24.33
C ALA A 87 20.17 28.96 24.74
N THR A 88 20.51 27.76 24.27
CA THR A 88 21.83 27.15 24.55
C THR A 88 22.97 27.99 23.99
N ALA A 89 22.83 28.53 22.77
CA ALA A 89 23.82 29.44 22.21
C ALA A 89 23.99 30.72 23.04
N PHE A 90 22.90 31.30 23.55
CA PHE A 90 22.95 32.45 24.44
C PHE A 90 23.66 32.14 25.77
N PHE A 91 23.35 31.00 26.40
CA PHE A 91 24.00 30.60 27.65
C PHE A 91 25.46 30.17 27.47
N ALA A 92 25.84 29.62 26.32
CA ALA A 92 27.23 29.25 26.01
C ALA A 92 28.12 30.45 25.66
N ALA A 93 27.54 31.60 25.30
CA ALA A 93 28.26 32.83 24.98
C ALA A 93 28.50 33.75 26.21
N LYS A 94 28.05 33.33 27.41
CA LYS A 94 28.23 34.04 28.68
C LYS A 94 29.30 33.35 29.52
#